data_AF-A0A285CSU3-F1
#
_entry.id   AF-A0A285CSU3-F1
#
_cell.length_a   1.000
_cell.length_b   1.000
_cell.length_c   1.000
_cell.angle_alpha   90.00
_cell.angle_beta   90.00
_cell.angle_gamma   90.00
#
_symmetry.space_group_name_H-M   'P 1'
#
loop_
_entity.id
_entity.type
_entity.pdbx_description
1 polymer ?
#
loop_
_entity_poly.entity_id
_entity_poly.type
_entity_poly.pdbx_seq_one_letter_code
_entity_poly.pdbx_strand_id
1 'polypeptide(L)' 'MDKKQIENQIQELKAEYVRLQNDLEKLESVGGNVAPLEKQITEIENELKTLNQKLREA' A
#
# COMPACT_ATOMS: atom_id res chain seq x y z
N MET A 1 -5.71 14.95 12.44
CA MET A 1 -6.45 14.08 11.50
C MET A 1 -7.57 13.45 12.28
N ASP A 2 -8.78 13.47 11.75
CA ASP A 2 -9.87 12.71 12.33
C ASP A 2 -9.68 11.21 12.07
N LYS A 3 -10.19 10.38 12.99
CA LYS A 3 -10.18 8.92 12.87
C LYS A 3 -10.67 8.44 11.50
N LYS A 4 -11.75 9.06 11.02
CA LYS A 4 -12.36 8.80 9.71
C LYS A 4 -11.43 9.11 8.53
N GLN A 5 -10.60 10.15 8.65
CA GLN A 5 -9.61 10.48 7.60
C GLN A 5 -8.51 9.42 7.54
N ILE A 6 -8.06 8.93 8.70
CA ILE A 6 -7.06 7.86 8.79
C ILE A 6 -7.63 6.55 8.20
N GLU A 7 -8.88 6.20 8.54
CA GLU A 7 -9.56 5.03 7.98
C GLU A 7 -9.72 5.11 6.46
N ASN A 8 -10.09 6.29 5.94
CA ASN A 8 -10.19 6.51 4.49
C ASN A 8 -8.84 6.34 3.79
N GLN A 9 -7.77 6.93 4.34
CA GLN A 9 -6.41 6.77 3.78
C GLN A 9 -5.96 5.31 3.81
N ILE A 10 -6.26 4.58 4.89
CA ILE A 10 -5.97 3.13 4.97
C ILE A 10 -6.71 2.36 3.87
N GLN A 11 -7.96 2.72 3.56
CA GLN A 11 -8.72 2.07 2.48
C GLN A 11 -8.13 2.38 1.11
N GLU A 12 -7.75 3.63 0.86
CA GLU A 12 -7.10 4.05 -0.39
C GLU A 12 -5.78 3.30 -0.60
N LEU A 13 -4.92 3.28 0.41
CA LEU A 13 -3.63 2.58 0.37
C LEU A 13 -3.80 1.07 0.18
N LYS A 14 -4.82 0.45 0.79
CA LYS A 14 -5.13 -0.97 0.56
C LYS A 14 -5.57 -1.24 -0.89
N ALA A 15 -6.39 -0.36 -1.46
CA ALA A 15 -6.82 -0.49 -2.85
C ALA A 15 -5.62 -0.34 -3.80
N GLU A 16 -4.71 0.59 -3.51
CA GLU A 16 -3.48 0.79 -4.27
C GLU A 16 -2.52 -0.40 -4.14
N TYR A 17 -2.33 -0.92 -2.93
CA TYR A 17 -1.55 -2.14 -2.67
C TYR A 17 -2.01 -3.32 -3.53
N VAL A 18 -3.32 -3.58 -3.57
CA VAL A 18 -3.90 -4.67 -4.37
C VAL A 18 -3.65 -4.42 -5.86
N ARG A 19 -3.80 -3.19 -6.34
CA ARG A 19 -3.50 -2.86 -7.75
C ARG A 19 -2.04 -3.12 -8.08
N LEU A 20 -1.11 -2.64 -7.25
CA LEU A 20 0.33 -2.82 -7.48
C LEU A 20 0.73 -4.28 -7.43
N GLN A 21 0.13 -5.10 -6.57
CA GLN A 21 0.36 -6.55 -6.59
C GLN A 21 -0.11 -7.21 -7.90
N ASN A 22 -1.28 -6.83 -8.40
CA ASN A 22 -1.74 -7.32 -9.71
C ASN A 22 -0.81 -6.89 -10.85
N ASP A 23 -0.27 -5.67 -10.78
CA ASP A 23 0.67 -5.17 -11.78
C ASP A 23 2.06 -5.82 -11.65
N LEU A 24 2.47 -6.14 -10.42
CA LEU A 24 3.67 -6.93 -10.10
C LEU A 24 3.57 -8.31 -10.75
N GLU A 25 2.51 -9.07 -10.50
CA GLU A 25 2.30 -10.41 -11.08
C GLU A 25 2.32 -10.37 -12.62
N LYS A 26 1.67 -9.36 -13.22
CA LYS A 26 1.73 -9.16 -14.67
C LYS A 26 3.14 -8.84 -15.15
N LEU A 27 3.88 -7.99 -14.43
CA LEU A 27 5.23 -7.61 -14.81
C LEU A 27 6.20 -8.79 -14.68
N GLU A 28 6.07 -9.61 -13.64
CA GLU A 28 6.79 -10.88 -13.51
C GLU A 28 6.48 -11.81 -14.67
N SER A 29 5.20 -11.91 -15.07
CA SER A 29 4.78 -12.80 -16.17
C SER A 29 5.43 -12.46 -17.52
N VAL A 30 5.79 -11.20 -17.74
CA VAL A 30 6.49 -10.73 -18.95
C VAL A 30 8.01 -10.65 -18.78
N GLY A 31 8.54 -11.07 -17.63
CA GLY A 31 9.97 -11.00 -17.30
C GLY A 31 10.50 -9.59 -17.10
N GLY A 32 9.62 -8.64 -16.74
CA GLY A 32 9.97 -7.25 -16.50
C GLY A 32 10.66 -7.02 -15.15
N ASN A 33 11.23 -5.83 -14.97
CA ASN A 33 11.89 -5.46 -13.72
C ASN A 33 10.87 -5.09 -12.62
N VAL A 34 10.75 -5.95 -11.62
CA VAL A 34 9.78 -5.81 -10.53
C VAL A 34 10.24 -4.98 -9.33
N ALA A 35 11.54 -4.72 -9.21
CA ALA A 35 12.11 -3.97 -8.08
C ALA A 35 11.41 -2.60 -7.79
N PRO A 36 10.98 -1.82 -8.81
CA PRO A 36 10.26 -0.57 -8.56
C PRO A 36 8.87 -0.77 -7.94
N LEU A 37 8.17 -1.86 -8.29
CA LEU A 37 6.84 -2.19 -7.75
C LEU A 37 6.97 -2.75 -6.34
N GLU A 38 7.91 -3.65 -6.09
CA GLU A 38 8.18 -4.17 -4.75
C GLU A 38 8.53 -3.06 -3.76
N LYS A 39 9.32 -2.07 -4.20
CA LYS A 39 9.64 -0.90 -3.39
C LYS A 39 8.39 -0.09 -3.02
N GLN A 40 7.51 0.18 -3.99
CA GLN A 40 6.27 0.91 -3.74
C GLN A 40 5.32 0.15 -2.82
N ILE A 41 5.17 -1.16 -3.03
CA ILE A 41 4.39 -2.06 -2.16
C ILE A 41 4.92 -1.99 -0.71
N THR A 42 6.24 -2.05 -0.54
CA THR A 42 6.89 -1.93 0.78
C THR A 42 6.65 -0.56 1.43
N GLU A 43 6.69 0.53 0.65
CA GLU A 43 6.39 1.89 1.13
C GLU A 43 4.94 1.98 1.62
N ILE A 44 3.99 1.43 0.87
CA ILE A 44 2.57 1.37 1.26
C ILE A 44 2.37 0.55 2.54
N GLU A 45 3.06 -0.59 2.69
CA GLU A 45 2.99 -1.39 3.93
C GLU A 45 3.48 -0.61 5.16
N ASN A 46 4.57 0.14 5.00
CA ASN A 46 5.08 1.00 6.06
C ASN A 46 4.09 2.12 6.41
N GLU A 47 3.49 2.76 5.39
CA GLU A 47 2.53 3.82 5.60
C GLU A 47 1.24 3.31 6.26
N LEU A 48 0.73 2.16 5.82
CA LEU A 48 -0.38 1.45 6.45
C LEU A 48 -0.08 1.13 7.91
N LYS A 49 1.13 0.67 8.23
CA LYS A 49 1.53 0.40 9.62
C LYS A 49 1.51 1.67 10.46
N THR A 50 2.05 2.77 9.95
CA THR A 50 2.03 4.07 10.63
C THR A 50 0.61 4.60 10.83
N LEU A 51 -0.25 4.51 9.81
CA LEU A 51 -1.64 4.94 9.92
C LEU A 51 -2.43 4.08 10.90
N ASN A 52 -2.22 2.76 10.93
CA ASN A 52 -2.85 1.87 11.91
C ASN A 52 -2.33 2.11 13.34
N GLN A 53 -1.11 2.61 13.53
CA GLN A 53 -0.64 3.06 14.83
C GLN A 53 -1.35 4.35 15.24
N LYS A 54 -1.37 5.34 14.36
CA LYS A 54 -2.11 6.59 14.59
C LYS A 54 -3.60 6.36 14.85
N LEU A 55 -4.22 5.39 14.17
CA LEU A 55 -5.63 5.02 14.38
C LEU A 55 -5.90 4.41 15.75
N ARG A 56 -4.90 3.73 16.33
CA ARG A 56 -4.99 3.17 17.69
C ARG A 56 -4.75 4.22 18.77
N GLU A 57 -3.96 5.24 18.47
CA GLU A 57 -3.65 6.35 19.38
C GLU A 57 -4.67 7.50 19.32
N ALA A 58 -5.50 7.55 18.27
CA ALA A 58 -6.57 8.53 18.04
C ALA A 58 -7.92 8.08 18.61
#